data_AF-A0A6N2ZYR7-F1
#
_entry.id   AF-A0A6N2ZYR7-F1
#
_cell.length_a   1.000
_cell.length_b   1.000
_cell.length_c   1.000
_cell.angle_alpha   90.00
_cell.angle_beta   90.00
_cell.angle_gamma   90.00
#
_symmetry.space_group_name_H-M   'P 1'
#
loop_
_entity.id
_entity.type
_entity.pdbx_description
1 polymer ?
#
loop_
_entity_poly.entity_id
_entity_poly.type
_entity_poly.pdbx_seq_one_letter_code
_entity_poly.pdbx_strand_id
1 'polypeptide(L)'
;MKSIIKLTCIMMALLSMLVIAGCSNKPDYTGTWIGYDGENALYRLTIQENGKEYMVTEDTYFYIPEKDLPKPNLFALFVTANDNLPNANNKYDIKYILHKDSRVTTAKTVQPANGKADEDQYKNQLSYDEGRTMLRYIEKDKTLLLNNIRYQKETSDLTNSFLQQMQAAMRRELELKYHKYGERAIGSNHNKVILGNITFDDSTLTENK
;
A
#
# COMPACT_ATOMS: atom_id res chain seq x y z
N MET A 1 -46.46 18.14 -41.40
CA MET A 1 -46.20 16.80 -40.82
C MET A 1 -44.72 16.45 -40.61
N LYS A 2 -43.74 16.96 -41.39
CA LYS A 2 -42.31 16.64 -41.19
C LYS A 2 -41.64 17.26 -39.95
N SER A 3 -42.20 18.32 -39.37
CA SER A 3 -41.62 19.01 -38.19
C SER A 3 -42.06 18.38 -36.86
N ILE A 4 -43.29 17.87 -36.77
CA ILE A 4 -43.84 17.24 -35.55
C ILE A 4 -43.09 15.93 -35.21
N ILE A 5 -42.78 15.12 -36.24
CA ILE A 5 -42.03 13.86 -36.07
C ILE A 5 -40.59 14.09 -35.59
N LYS A 6 -39.96 15.20 -35.99
CA LYS A 6 -38.61 15.57 -35.54
C LYS A 6 -38.57 15.99 -34.08
N LEU A 7 -39.63 16.66 -33.58
CA LEU A 7 -39.71 17.12 -32.20
C LEU A 7 -39.89 15.95 -31.22
N THR A 8 -40.70 14.94 -31.57
CA THR A 8 -40.91 13.74 -30.75
C THR A 8 -39.65 12.87 -30.65
N CYS A 9 -38.85 12.76 -31.72
CA CYS A 9 -37.60 12.00 -31.68
C CYS A 9 -36.53 12.68 -30.78
N ILE A 10 -36.48 14.00 -30.77
CA ILE A 10 -35.54 14.75 -29.91
C ILE A 10 -35.94 14.63 -28.43
N MET A 11 -37.25 14.64 -28.12
CA MET A 11 -37.74 14.45 -26.75
C MET A 11 -37.50 13.03 -26.21
N MET A 12 -37.56 12.00 -27.07
CA MET A 12 -37.19 10.62 -26.70
C MET A 12 -35.69 10.45 -26.49
N ALA A 13 -34.85 11.12 -27.29
CA ALA A 13 -33.40 11.11 -27.10
C ALA A 13 -32.99 11.79 -25.78
N LEU A 14 -33.65 12.90 -25.42
CA LEU A 14 -33.46 13.60 -24.13
C LEU A 14 -33.91 12.75 -22.93
N LEU A 15 -35.03 12.02 -23.03
CA LEU A 15 -35.45 11.08 -21.98
C LEU A 15 -34.46 9.91 -21.84
N SER A 16 -33.90 9.38 -22.93
CA SER A 16 -32.91 8.29 -22.86
C SER A 16 -31.55 8.73 -22.26
N MET A 17 -31.19 10.01 -22.35
CA MET A 17 -30.01 10.54 -21.65
C MET A 17 -30.26 10.76 -20.15
N LEU A 18 -31.52 10.99 -19.75
CA LEU A 18 -31.90 11.12 -18.34
C LEU A 18 -31.94 9.77 -17.60
N VAL A 19 -32.07 8.64 -18.29
CA VAL A 19 -32.10 7.30 -17.65
C VAL A 19 -30.70 6.80 -17.24
N ILE A 20 -29.61 7.39 -17.74
CA ILE A 20 -28.24 7.08 -17.28
C ILE A 20 -27.83 7.99 -16.10
N ALA A 21 -28.54 9.10 -15.86
CA ALA A 21 -28.34 9.97 -14.71
C ALA A 21 -29.14 9.53 -13.47
N GLY A 22 -29.56 8.26 -13.42
CA GLY A 22 -29.83 7.60 -12.15
C GLY A 22 -28.52 7.47 -11.40
N CYS A 23 -28.08 8.55 -10.75
CA CYS A 23 -27.02 8.53 -9.74
C CYS A 23 -27.45 7.53 -8.68
N SER A 24 -27.08 6.26 -8.86
CA SER A 24 -27.15 5.30 -7.80
C SER A 24 -26.27 5.87 -6.69
N ASN A 25 -26.85 6.16 -5.53
CA ASN A 25 -26.12 6.48 -4.29
C ASN A 25 -25.31 5.26 -3.77
N LYS A 26 -24.87 4.38 -4.68
CA LYS A 26 -24.02 3.23 -4.39
C LYS A 26 -22.57 3.72 -4.44
N PRO A 27 -21.73 3.31 -3.48
CA PRO A 27 -20.32 3.61 -3.54
C PRO A 27 -19.71 3.07 -4.82
N ASP A 28 -18.94 3.90 -5.49
CA ASP A 28 -18.07 3.43 -6.56
C ASP A 28 -16.79 2.85 -5.93
N TYR A 29 -16.72 1.53 -5.87
CA TYR A 29 -15.53 0.80 -5.43
C TYR A 29 -14.47 0.71 -6.52
N THR A 30 -14.83 0.91 -7.79
CA THR A 30 -13.97 0.59 -8.94
C THR A 30 -12.76 1.49 -9.01
N GLY A 31 -11.66 1.00 -9.56
CA GLY A 31 -10.38 1.71 -9.68
C GLY A 31 -9.40 1.36 -8.57
N THR A 32 -8.33 2.14 -8.48
CA THR A 32 -7.22 1.85 -7.58
C THR A 32 -7.32 2.62 -6.26
N TRP A 33 -7.06 1.91 -5.18
CA TRP A 33 -7.02 2.42 -3.82
C TRP A 33 -5.69 2.06 -3.18
N ILE A 34 -5.14 2.96 -2.37
CA ILE A 34 -3.84 2.80 -1.75
C ILE A 34 -3.94 3.06 -0.25
N GLY A 35 -3.30 2.20 0.53
CA GLY A 35 -3.26 2.24 2.00
C GLY A 35 -1.84 1.98 2.49
N TYR A 36 -1.58 2.38 3.73
CA TYR A 36 -0.30 2.22 4.40
C TYR A 36 -0.57 1.78 5.84
N ASP A 37 0.18 0.80 6.34
CA ASP A 37 0.05 0.30 7.71
C ASP A 37 0.64 1.23 8.78
N GLY A 38 1.38 2.26 8.37
CA GLY A 38 2.12 3.13 9.30
C GLY A 38 3.50 2.57 9.67
N GLU A 39 3.86 1.41 9.12
CA GLU A 39 5.12 0.72 9.35
C GLU A 39 5.84 0.49 8.02
N ASN A 40 5.71 -0.69 7.44
CA ASN A 40 6.66 -1.23 6.47
C ASN A 40 6.01 -1.65 5.15
N ALA A 41 4.69 -1.54 5.01
CA ALA A 41 3.99 -2.03 3.85
C ALA A 41 2.98 -1.03 3.28
N LEU A 42 3.13 -0.77 1.98
CA LEU A 42 2.17 -0.06 1.16
C LEU A 42 1.27 -1.09 0.47
N TYR A 43 -0.04 -0.93 0.62
CA TYR A 43 -1.04 -1.81 0.02
C TYR A 43 -1.77 -1.09 -1.10
N ARG A 44 -1.96 -1.76 -2.23
CA ARG A 44 -2.72 -1.27 -3.38
C ARG A 44 -3.81 -2.27 -3.72
N LEU A 45 -5.06 -1.80 -3.76
CA LEU A 45 -6.23 -2.56 -4.19
C LEU A 45 -6.72 -2.00 -5.52
N THR A 46 -6.72 -2.82 -6.57
CA THR A 46 -7.36 -2.48 -7.84
C THR A 46 -8.65 -3.27 -7.98
N ILE A 47 -9.78 -2.58 -7.94
CA ILE A 47 -11.11 -3.19 -7.98
C ILE A 47 -11.71 -2.94 -9.37
N GLN A 48 -12.13 -4.01 -10.04
CA GLN A 48 -12.71 -3.96 -11.38
C GLN A 48 -14.03 -4.74 -11.39
N GLU A 49 -15.04 -4.22 -12.08
CA GLU A 49 -16.28 -4.95 -12.29
C GLU A 49 -16.04 -6.21 -13.12
N ASN A 50 -16.63 -7.33 -12.71
CA ASN A 50 -16.57 -8.61 -13.40
C ASN A 50 -17.95 -9.29 -13.34
N GLY A 51 -18.86 -8.83 -14.19
CA GLY A 51 -20.23 -9.33 -14.23
C GLY A 51 -21.03 -8.94 -12.99
N LYS A 52 -21.39 -9.91 -12.15
CA LYS A 52 -22.15 -9.69 -10.89
C LYS A 52 -21.24 -9.49 -9.67
N GLU A 53 -19.93 -9.53 -9.89
CA GLU A 53 -18.91 -9.53 -8.86
C GLU A 53 -17.83 -8.50 -9.22
N TYR A 54 -16.87 -8.33 -8.31
CA TYR A 54 -15.67 -7.55 -8.55
C TYR A 54 -14.47 -8.48 -8.56
N MET A 55 -13.56 -8.27 -9.51
CA MET A 55 -12.19 -8.77 -9.43
C MET A 55 -11.38 -7.77 -8.62
N VAL A 56 -10.62 -8.25 -7.63
CA VAL A 56 -9.75 -7.40 -6.82
C VAL A 56 -8.31 -7.91 -6.93
N THR A 57 -7.42 -7.05 -7.44
CA THR A 57 -5.98 -7.29 -7.41
C THR A 57 -5.40 -6.57 -6.20
N GLU A 58 -4.69 -7.30 -5.36
CA GLU A 58 -3.94 -6.79 -4.22
C GLU A 58 -2.46 -6.81 -4.55
N ASP A 59 -1.82 -5.65 -4.51
CA ASP A 59 -0.37 -5.54 -4.52
C ASP A 59 0.10 -5.06 -3.14
N THR A 60 1.06 -5.76 -2.55
CA THR A 60 1.75 -5.36 -1.32
C THR A 60 3.18 -5.00 -1.68
N TYR A 61 3.60 -3.80 -1.29
CA TYR A 61 4.94 -3.29 -1.55
C TYR A 61 5.70 -3.10 -0.24
N PHE A 62 6.93 -3.59 -0.20
CA PHE A 62 7.80 -3.52 0.98
C PHE A 62 9.28 -3.49 0.57
N TYR A 63 10.12 -2.87 1.39
CA TYR A 63 11.55 -2.76 1.10
C TYR A 63 12.33 -3.95 1.64
N ILE A 64 13.24 -4.48 0.82
CA ILE A 64 14.23 -5.49 1.20
C ILE A 64 15.63 -4.91 0.93
N PRO A 65 16.61 -5.07 1.84
CA PRO A 65 17.97 -4.65 1.54
C PRO A 65 18.56 -5.53 0.44
N GLU A 66 19.23 -4.93 -0.55
CA GLU A 66 19.89 -5.62 -1.68
C GLU A 66 20.93 -6.65 -1.20
N LYS A 67 21.54 -6.38 -0.05
CA LYS A 67 22.55 -7.22 0.59
C LYS A 67 22.22 -7.40 2.06
N ASP A 68 22.73 -8.47 2.65
CA ASP A 68 22.66 -8.70 4.09
C ASP A 68 23.13 -7.46 4.86
N LEU A 69 22.33 -7.07 5.85
CA LEU A 69 22.66 -5.96 6.73
C LEU A 69 23.94 -6.27 7.54
N PRO A 70 24.72 -5.24 7.91
CA PRO A 70 25.97 -5.41 8.65
C PRO A 70 25.78 -6.25 9.92
N LYS A 71 26.59 -7.29 10.11
CA LYS A 71 26.60 -8.09 11.32
C LYS A 71 27.79 -7.66 12.18
N PRO A 72 27.58 -6.95 13.30
CA PRO A 72 28.67 -6.57 14.20
C PRO A 72 29.36 -7.84 14.71
N ASN A 73 30.68 -7.96 14.48
CA ASN A 73 31.44 -9.14 14.90
C ASN A 73 31.65 -9.11 16.41
N LEU A 74 31.23 -10.16 17.14
CA LEU A 74 31.29 -10.24 18.61
C LEU A 74 32.67 -10.60 19.19
N PHE A 75 33.65 -10.94 18.35
CA PHE A 75 34.98 -11.43 18.78
C PHE A 75 36.11 -10.40 18.62
N ALA A 76 35.81 -9.09 18.59
CA ALA A 76 36.83 -8.05 18.50
C ALA A 76 37.75 -7.97 19.75
N LEU A 77 37.44 -8.73 20.81
CA LEU A 77 38.26 -8.88 22.02
C LEU A 77 39.70 -9.37 21.76
N PHE A 78 39.98 -10.00 20.60
CA PHE A 78 41.31 -10.53 20.28
C PHE A 78 42.15 -9.63 19.35
N VAL A 79 41.65 -8.46 18.92
CA VAL A 79 42.43 -7.53 18.10
C VAL A 79 43.23 -6.61 19.03
N THR A 80 44.45 -7.06 19.31
CA THR A 80 45.45 -6.43 20.19
C THR A 80 45.87 -5.04 19.70
N ALA A 81 46.38 -4.25 20.67
CA ALA A 81 46.56 -2.81 20.69
C ALA A 81 47.49 -2.15 19.64
N ASN A 82 47.72 -2.72 18.44
CA ASN A 82 48.59 -2.02 17.47
C ASN A 82 48.31 -2.17 15.98
N ASP A 83 47.57 -3.18 15.50
CA ASP A 83 47.43 -3.36 14.04
C ASP A 83 45.97 -3.25 13.58
N ASN A 84 45.69 -2.18 12.83
CA ASN A 84 44.50 -1.93 12.01
C ASN A 84 43.21 -1.40 12.67
N LEU A 85 43.29 -0.53 13.69
CA LEU A 85 42.13 0.24 14.20
C LEU A 85 41.28 0.95 13.11
N PRO A 86 41.85 1.48 12.01
CA PRO A 86 41.06 2.11 10.93
C PRO A 86 40.27 1.10 10.08
N ASN A 87 40.75 -0.14 9.91
CA ASN A 87 40.09 -1.16 9.08
C ASN A 87 38.96 -1.90 9.80
N ALA A 88 38.74 -1.62 11.09
CA ALA A 88 37.64 -2.19 11.87
C ALA A 88 36.36 -1.32 11.83
N ASN A 89 36.47 -0.05 11.41
CA ASN A 89 35.36 0.90 11.30
C ASN A 89 34.80 0.86 9.87
N ASN A 90 34.04 -0.17 9.56
CA ASN A 90 33.45 -0.29 8.24
C ASN A 90 32.26 0.68 8.09
N LYS A 91 32.33 1.52 7.06
CA LYS A 91 31.18 2.29 6.58
C LYS A 91 30.35 1.39 5.69
N TYR A 92 29.06 1.29 5.97
CA TYR A 92 28.14 0.42 5.24
C TYR A 92 27.12 1.26 4.51
N ASP A 93 27.24 1.34 3.19
CA ASP A 93 26.19 1.85 2.33
C ASP A 93 25.12 0.76 2.16
N ILE A 94 23.85 1.13 2.31
CA ILE A 94 22.72 0.20 2.27
C ILE A 94 21.79 0.64 1.15
N LYS A 95 21.53 -0.25 0.20
CA LYS A 95 20.50 -0.06 -0.84
C LYS A 95 19.30 -0.93 -0.50
N TYR A 96 18.13 -0.32 -0.40
CA TYR A 96 16.85 -1.01 -0.34
C TYR A 96 16.21 -1.07 -1.72
N ILE A 97 15.61 -2.21 -2.03
CA ILE A 97 14.84 -2.44 -3.25
C ILE A 97 13.39 -2.64 -2.85
N LEU A 98 12.48 -1.94 -3.52
CA LEU A 98 11.05 -2.13 -3.32
C LEU A 98 10.62 -3.44 -4.01
N HIS A 99 10.03 -4.36 -3.25
CA HIS A 99 9.45 -5.59 -3.78
C HIS A 99 7.94 -5.44 -3.91
N LYS A 100 7.35 -6.21 -4.82
CA LYS A 100 5.90 -6.30 -5.02
C LYS A 100 5.46 -7.76 -4.94
N ASP A 101 4.57 -8.05 -4.00
CA ASP A 101 3.83 -9.31 -3.97
C ASP A 101 2.39 -9.05 -4.43
N SER A 102 1.91 -9.84 -5.39
CA SER A 102 0.60 -9.66 -5.99
C SER A 102 -0.29 -10.89 -5.76
N ARG A 103 -1.56 -10.68 -5.42
CA ARG A 103 -2.60 -11.71 -5.46
C ARG A 103 -3.89 -11.17 -6.06
N VAL A 104 -4.72 -12.07 -6.59
CA VAL A 104 -6.03 -11.73 -7.13
C VAL A 104 -7.10 -12.49 -6.34
N THR A 105 -8.17 -11.80 -5.99
CA THR A 105 -9.33 -12.35 -5.32
C THR A 105 -10.62 -11.77 -5.89
N THR A 106 -11.75 -12.12 -5.30
CA THR A 106 -13.07 -11.63 -5.70
C THR A 106 -13.77 -10.95 -4.54
N ALA A 107 -14.65 -10.02 -4.89
CA ALA A 107 -15.52 -9.36 -3.94
C ALA A 107 -16.95 -9.28 -4.48
N LYS A 108 -17.96 -9.39 -3.62
CA LYS A 108 -19.38 -9.35 -3.99
C LYS A 108 -20.14 -8.42 -3.08
N THR A 109 -21.12 -7.71 -3.62
CA THR A 109 -22.01 -6.88 -2.78
C THR A 109 -22.71 -7.76 -1.74
N VAL A 110 -22.70 -7.33 -0.49
CA VAL A 110 -23.43 -8.07 0.56
C VAL A 110 -24.90 -7.74 0.45
N GLN A 111 -25.73 -8.78 0.34
CA GLN A 111 -27.18 -8.67 0.37
C GLN A 111 -27.70 -9.37 1.63
N PRO A 112 -28.72 -8.81 2.30
CA PRO A 112 -29.32 -9.45 3.45
C PRO A 112 -29.91 -10.82 3.07
N ALA A 113 -29.66 -11.83 3.90
CA ALA A 113 -30.35 -13.11 3.77
C ALA A 113 -31.86 -12.88 3.96
N ASN A 114 -32.67 -13.37 3.02
CA ASN A 114 -34.14 -13.29 3.02
C ASN A 114 -34.78 -11.92 2.74
N GLY A 115 -34.05 -10.94 2.21
CA GLY A 115 -34.64 -9.66 1.76
C GLY A 115 -35.30 -8.83 2.87
N LYS A 116 -35.02 -9.12 4.15
CA LYS A 116 -35.49 -8.33 5.28
C LYS A 116 -34.56 -7.14 5.52
N ALA A 117 -35.19 -5.98 5.64
CA ALA A 117 -34.65 -4.64 5.50
C ALA A 117 -33.85 -4.12 6.72
N ASP A 118 -32.80 -4.84 7.14
CA ASP A 118 -31.65 -4.15 7.76
C ASP A 118 -30.67 -3.78 6.66
N GLU A 119 -31.13 -2.96 5.71
CA GLU A 119 -30.32 -2.48 4.57
C GLU A 119 -29.10 -1.68 5.05
N ASP A 120 -29.24 -0.96 6.16
CA ASP A 120 -28.18 -0.10 6.70
C ASP A 120 -26.96 -0.89 7.20
N GLN A 121 -27.13 -2.11 7.72
CA GLN A 121 -26.00 -2.89 8.25
C GLN A 121 -25.12 -3.49 7.16
N TYR A 122 -25.67 -3.67 5.95
CA TYR A 122 -24.97 -4.22 4.79
C TYR A 122 -24.64 -3.16 3.73
N LYS A 123 -25.14 -1.93 3.94
CA LYS A 123 -24.87 -0.79 3.09
C LYS A 123 -23.36 -0.57 3.01
N ASN A 124 -22.91 -0.27 1.80
CA ASN A 124 -21.53 0.12 1.51
C ASN A 124 -20.48 -0.95 1.86
N GLN A 125 -20.83 -2.23 1.70
CA GLN A 125 -19.92 -3.33 2.00
C GLN A 125 -19.82 -4.35 0.85
N LEU A 126 -18.61 -4.83 0.62
CA LEU A 126 -18.33 -5.99 -0.19
C LEU A 126 -17.87 -7.15 0.70
N SER A 127 -18.47 -8.31 0.50
CA SER A 127 -17.96 -9.60 0.95
C SER A 127 -16.70 -9.89 0.14
N TYR A 128 -15.57 -10.02 0.82
CA TYR A 128 -14.24 -10.00 0.23
C TYR A 128 -13.51 -11.32 0.51
N ASP A 129 -12.66 -11.75 -0.43
CA ASP A 129 -11.85 -12.97 -0.30
C ASP A 129 -12.71 -14.19 0.02
N GLU A 130 -13.68 -14.46 -0.87
CA GLU A 130 -14.66 -15.54 -0.72
C GLU A 130 -15.54 -15.41 0.54
N GLY A 131 -15.65 -14.18 1.09
CA GLY A 131 -16.44 -13.88 2.28
C GLY A 131 -15.71 -14.09 3.60
N ARG A 132 -14.39 -14.22 3.58
CA ARG A 132 -13.56 -14.32 4.79
C ARG A 132 -13.42 -12.98 5.51
N THR A 133 -13.57 -11.87 4.80
CA THR A 133 -13.48 -10.53 5.37
C THR A 133 -14.44 -9.57 4.66
N MET A 134 -14.52 -8.36 5.19
CA MET A 134 -15.46 -7.34 4.76
C MET A 134 -14.68 -6.10 4.34
N LEU A 135 -14.86 -5.68 3.08
CA LEU A 135 -14.37 -4.41 2.58
C LEU A 135 -15.49 -3.38 2.71
N ARG A 136 -15.28 -2.34 3.51
CA ARG A 136 -16.29 -1.33 3.82
C ARG A 136 -15.94 0.01 3.21
N TYR A 137 -16.88 0.63 2.51
CA TYR A 137 -16.77 2.03 2.10
C TYR A 137 -17.31 2.96 3.20
N ILE A 138 -16.48 3.93 3.57
CA ILE A 138 -16.77 4.93 4.59
C ILE A 138 -17.15 6.24 3.89
N GLU A 139 -18.46 6.52 3.82
CA GLU A 139 -18.99 7.70 3.10
C GLU A 139 -18.42 9.03 3.64
N LYS A 140 -18.22 9.12 4.96
CA LYS A 140 -17.78 10.35 5.65
C LYS A 140 -16.49 10.92 5.08
N ASP A 141 -15.52 10.06 4.78
CA ASP A 141 -14.19 10.44 4.31
C ASP A 141 -13.83 9.82 2.95
N LYS A 142 -14.79 9.14 2.31
CA LYS A 142 -14.66 8.52 0.99
C LYS A 142 -13.50 7.53 0.91
N THR A 143 -13.30 6.74 1.96
CA THR A 143 -12.24 5.73 2.04
C THR A 143 -12.79 4.31 2.04
N LEU A 144 -11.93 3.34 1.74
CA LEU A 144 -12.19 1.94 2.01
C LEU A 144 -11.50 1.52 3.31
N LEU A 145 -12.13 0.62 4.06
CA LEU A 145 -11.56 -0.03 5.22
C LEU A 145 -11.53 -1.54 4.96
N LEU A 146 -10.33 -2.12 5.03
CA LEU A 146 -10.09 -3.56 4.94
C LEU A 146 -8.98 -3.90 5.94
N ASN A 147 -9.20 -4.88 6.81
CA ASN A 147 -8.21 -5.35 7.81
C ASN A 147 -7.52 -4.22 8.61
N ASN A 148 -8.30 -3.23 9.07
CA ASN A 148 -7.84 -2.01 9.77
C ASN A 148 -6.96 -1.05 8.95
N ILE A 149 -6.69 -1.36 7.68
CA ILE A 149 -6.01 -0.44 6.77
C ILE A 149 -7.07 0.43 6.09
N ARG A 150 -6.85 1.75 6.15
CA ARG A 150 -7.69 2.73 5.47
C ARG A 150 -7.07 3.05 4.11
N TYR A 151 -7.81 2.79 3.05
CA TYR A 151 -7.40 3.04 1.68
C TYR A 151 -8.07 4.29 1.13
N GLN A 152 -7.27 5.11 0.47
CA GLN A 152 -7.72 6.30 -0.25
C GLN A 152 -7.56 6.07 -1.74
N LYS A 153 -8.26 6.85 -2.57
CA LYS A 153 -8.05 6.78 -4.01
C LYS A 153 -6.60 7.08 -4.36
N GLU A 154 -6.02 6.23 -5.21
CA GLU A 154 -4.63 6.36 -5.60
C GLU A 154 -4.39 7.68 -6.35
N THR A 155 -3.40 8.43 -5.90
CA THR A 155 -2.81 9.57 -6.61
C THR A 155 -1.29 9.46 -6.49
N SER A 156 -0.56 10.03 -7.45
CA SER A 156 0.91 9.99 -7.41
C SER A 156 1.47 10.64 -6.14
N ASP A 157 0.87 11.74 -5.69
CA ASP A 157 1.29 12.43 -4.46
C ASP A 157 1.10 11.57 -3.21
N LEU A 158 -0.02 10.84 -3.14
CA LEU A 158 -0.30 9.96 -2.00
C LEU A 158 0.65 8.76 -1.99
N THR A 159 0.88 8.13 -3.14
CA THR A 159 1.85 7.04 -3.28
C THR A 159 3.25 7.49 -2.86
N ASN A 160 3.71 8.64 -3.37
CA ASN A 160 5.01 9.21 -3.01
C ASN A 160 5.11 9.53 -1.52
N SER A 161 4.05 10.07 -0.91
CA SER A 161 4.00 10.36 0.52
C SER A 161 4.13 9.09 1.38
N PHE A 162 3.46 8.00 1.01
CA PHE A 162 3.58 6.74 1.72
C PHE A 162 4.96 6.10 1.55
N LEU A 163 5.56 6.16 0.36
CA LEU A 163 6.94 5.71 0.15
C LEU A 163 7.91 6.49 1.03
N GLN A 164 7.81 7.81 1.09
CA GLN A 164 8.66 8.63 1.96
C GLN A 164 8.51 8.24 3.44
N GLN A 165 7.30 7.94 3.89
CA GLN A 165 7.05 7.47 5.25
C GLN A 165 7.72 6.11 5.52
N MET A 166 7.56 5.15 4.60
CA MET A 166 8.24 3.84 4.69
C MET A 166 9.77 4.00 4.70
N GLN A 167 10.32 4.80 3.80
CA GLN A 167 11.76 5.06 3.73
C GLN A 167 12.29 5.70 5.03
N ALA A 168 11.53 6.63 5.61
CA ALA A 168 11.86 7.24 6.90
C ALA A 168 11.80 6.23 8.06
N ALA A 169 10.80 5.32 8.05
CA ALA A 169 10.70 4.23 9.03
C ALA A 169 11.90 3.28 8.94
N MET A 170 12.30 2.87 7.73
CA MET A 170 13.48 2.04 7.49
C MET A 170 14.78 2.68 7.97
N ARG A 171 14.97 3.98 7.71
CA ARG A 171 16.13 4.73 8.22
C ARG A 171 16.16 4.73 9.75
N ARG A 172 15.02 5.02 10.38
CA ARG A 172 14.90 5.03 11.85
C ARG A 172 15.17 3.64 12.44
N GLU A 173 14.64 2.58 11.85
CA GLU A 173 14.88 1.21 12.32
C GLU A 173 16.38 0.85 12.26
N LEU A 174 17.06 1.20 11.16
CA LEU A 174 18.50 1.00 11.03
C LEU A 174 19.29 1.78 12.08
N GLU A 175 18.97 3.06 12.27
CA GLU A 175 19.62 3.89 13.28
C GLU A 175 19.46 3.30 14.68
N LEU A 176 18.25 2.87 15.04
CA LEU A 176 17.98 2.22 16.33
C LEU A 176 18.74 0.89 16.47
N LYS A 177 18.71 0.05 15.44
CA LYS A 177 19.40 -1.25 15.40
C LYS A 177 20.90 -1.10 15.59
N TYR A 178 21.48 -0.07 14.99
CA TYR A 178 22.93 0.17 15.03
C TYR A 178 23.40 1.20 16.05
N HIS A 179 22.49 1.85 16.78
CA HIS A 179 22.82 2.89 17.77
C HIS A 179 23.90 2.44 18.76
N LYS A 180 23.74 1.25 19.35
CA LYS A 180 24.70 0.68 20.32
C LYS A 180 26.06 0.28 19.72
N TYR A 181 26.16 0.22 18.40
CA TYR A 181 27.40 -0.04 17.67
C TYR A 181 27.99 1.23 17.06
N GLY A 182 27.36 2.39 17.26
CA GLY A 182 27.82 3.68 16.75
C GLY A 182 29.06 4.22 17.46
N GLU A 183 29.37 3.73 18.66
CA GLU A 183 30.58 4.04 19.41
C GLU A 183 31.25 2.76 19.92
N ARG A 184 32.59 2.73 19.92
CA ARG A 184 33.37 1.64 20.52
C ARG A 184 33.89 2.11 21.87
N ALA A 185 33.25 1.68 22.96
CA ALA A 185 33.76 1.90 24.31
C ALA A 185 35.02 1.05 24.57
N ILE A 186 35.92 1.51 25.45
CA ILE A 186 37.05 0.71 25.93
C ILE A 186 36.49 -0.57 26.59
N GLY A 187 36.90 -1.75 26.10
CA GLY A 187 36.39 -3.05 26.56
C GLY A 187 35.19 -3.61 25.77
N SER A 188 34.71 -2.90 24.75
CA SER A 188 33.69 -3.43 23.81
C SER A 188 34.24 -4.61 23.00
N ASN A 189 33.43 -5.67 22.90
CA ASN A 189 33.70 -6.86 22.10
C ASN A 189 33.20 -6.76 20.65
N HIS A 190 32.65 -5.61 20.25
CA HIS A 190 32.13 -5.40 18.90
C HIS A 190 32.89 -4.32 18.14
N ASN A 191 32.81 -4.39 16.82
CA ASN A 191 33.29 -3.32 15.94
C ASN A 191 32.31 -2.14 15.92
N LYS A 192 32.82 -0.96 15.56
CA LYS A 192 31.98 0.21 15.27
C LYS A 192 31.27 -0.01 13.94
N VAL A 193 29.97 0.24 13.88
CA VAL A 193 29.19 0.27 12.63
C VAL A 193 28.90 1.72 12.29
N ILE A 194 29.34 2.14 11.11
CA ILE A 194 29.03 3.48 10.58
C ILE A 194 28.07 3.28 9.41
N LEU A 195 26.82 3.75 9.57
CA LEU A 195 25.87 3.76 8.46
C LEU A 195 26.30 4.83 7.45
N GLY A 196 26.44 4.41 6.19
CA GLY A 196 26.82 5.27 5.09
C GLY A 196 25.61 5.84 4.36
N ASN A 197 25.67 5.85 3.04
CA ASN A 197 24.53 6.25 2.23
C ASN A 197 23.43 5.17 2.29
N ILE A 198 22.21 5.58 2.61
CA ILE A 198 21.04 4.72 2.56
C ILE A 198 20.18 5.18 1.38
N THR A 199 20.03 4.31 0.38
CA THR A 199 19.29 4.59 -0.85
C THR A 199 18.11 3.63 -1.01
N PHE A 200 17.13 4.07 -1.79
CA PHE A 200 15.89 3.33 -2.05
C PHE A 200 15.66 3.28 -3.56
N ASP A 201 15.34 2.09 -4.05
CA ASP A 201 15.06 1.80 -5.44
C ASP A 201 13.57 1.46 -5.59
N ASP A 202 12.82 2.42 -6.13
CA ASP A 202 11.36 2.38 -6.27
C ASP A 202 10.94 1.96 -7.70
N SER A 203 11.89 1.48 -8.51
CA SER A 203 11.70 1.18 -9.95
C SER A 203 10.53 0.23 -10.23
N THR A 204 10.23 -0.70 -9.31
CA THR A 204 9.09 -1.62 -9.40
C THR A 204 7.73 -0.94 -9.54
N LEU A 205 7.59 0.32 -9.12
CA LEU A 205 6.36 1.11 -9.33
C LEU A 205 6.25 1.71 -10.75
N THR A 206 7.38 1.88 -11.43
CA THR A 206 7.44 2.45 -12.79
C THR A 206 7.41 1.41 -13.89
N GLU A 207 7.78 0.16 -13.60
CA GLU A 207 7.82 -0.94 -14.58
C GLU A 207 6.43 -1.43 -15.04
N ASN A 208 5.34 -0.93 -14.45
CA ASN A 208 3.96 -1.29 -14.80
C ASN A 208 3.19 -0.15 -15.51
N LYS A 209 3.89 0.87 -16.05
CA LYS A 209 3.28 1.94 -16.88
C LYS A 209 3.39 1.65 -18.37
#